data_AF-A0A5Y7F982-F1
#
_entry.id   AF-A0A5Y7F982-F1
#
_cell.length_a   1.000
_cell.length_b   1.000
_cell.length_c   1.000
_cell.angle_alpha   90.00
_cell.angle_beta   90.00
_cell.angle_gamma   90.00
#
_symmetry.space_group_name_H-M   'P 1'
#
loop_
_entity.id
_entity.type
_entity.pdbx_description
1 polymer ?
#
loop_
_entity_poly.entity_id
_entity_poly.type
_entity_poly.pdbx_seq_one_letter_code
_entity_poly.pdbx_strand_id
1 'polypeptide(L)' 'MQFLYNKQAGEEFIQLQGENFNHLKVRRVKENSELNLRNLQDNFLYNYTITNLTRNSCTLKFLNKKSQ' A
#
# COMPACT_ATOMS: atom_id res chain seq x y z
N MET A 1 -11.83 -4.35 7.57
CA MET A 1 -10.37 -4.42 7.35
C MET A 1 -10.13 -4.66 5.86
N GLN A 2 -9.79 -3.63 5.08
CA GLN A 2 -9.56 -3.76 3.64
C GLN A 2 -8.05 -3.65 3.38
N PHE A 3 -7.43 -4.72 2.90
CA PHE A 3 -6.03 -4.72 2.47
C PHE A 3 -5.95 -4.72 0.93
N LEU A 4 -4.87 -4.16 0.38
CA LEU A 4 -4.51 -4.36 -1.02
C LEU A 4 -3.59 -5.56 -1.14
N TYR A 5 -3.71 -6.26 -2.25
CA TYR A 5 -2.75 -7.28 -2.60
C TYR A 5 -1.56 -6.66 -3.31
N ASN A 6 -0.36 -6.94 -2.82
CA ASN A 6 0.86 -6.60 -3.53
C ASN A 6 1.95 -7.63 -3.23
N LYS A 7 2.50 -8.26 -4.28
CA LYS A 7 3.60 -9.23 -4.15
C LYS A 7 4.86 -8.64 -3.53
N GLN A 8 5.10 -7.35 -3.73
CA GLN A 8 6.23 -6.60 -3.14
C GLN A 8 5.94 -6.11 -1.71
N ALA A 9 4.83 -6.52 -1.08
CA ALA A 9 4.56 -6.18 0.31
C ALA A 9 5.65 -6.78 1.22
N GLY A 10 6.34 -5.91 1.96
CA GLY A 10 7.56 -6.19 2.71
C GLY A 10 8.73 -5.31 2.30
N GLU A 11 8.70 -4.69 1.12
CA GLU A 11 9.73 -3.73 0.70
C GLU A 11 9.58 -2.38 1.42
N GLU A 12 10.69 -1.68 1.62
CA GLU A 12 10.71 -0.38 2.30
C GLU A 12 9.89 0.68 1.54
N PHE A 13 9.92 0.63 0.20
CA PHE A 13 9.15 1.49 -0.68
C PHE A 13 8.43 0.69 -1.75
N ILE A 14 7.16 0.98 -1.95
CA ILE A 14 6.35 0.35 -3.00
C ILE A 14 5.72 1.45 -3.85
N GLN A 15 5.95 1.37 -5.15
CA GLN A 15 5.28 2.25 -6.10
C GLN A 15 4.03 1.56 -6.64
N LEU A 16 2.87 2.15 -6.39
CA LEU A 16 1.62 1.72 -7.00
C LEU A 16 1.32 2.58 -8.22
N GLN A 17 0.99 1.94 -9.34
CA GLN A 17 0.65 2.58 -10.61
C GLN A 17 -0.43 1.78 -11.33
N GLY A 18 -1.11 2.42 -12.29
CA GLY A 18 -2.15 1.77 -13.09
C GLY A 18 -3.39 1.39 -12.26
N GLU A 19 -3.85 0.15 -12.39
CA GLU A 19 -5.10 -0.33 -11.77
C GLU A 19 -5.04 -0.34 -10.25
N ASN A 20 -3.92 -0.78 -9.66
CA ASN A 20 -3.73 -0.78 -8.20
C ASN A 20 -3.85 0.63 -7.60
N PHE A 21 -3.39 1.64 -8.34
CA PHE A 21 -3.53 3.04 -7.96
C PHE A 21 -4.95 3.58 -8.18
N ASN A 22 -5.63 3.12 -9.23
CA ASN A 22 -6.99 3.56 -9.53
C ASN A 22 -7.97 3.18 -8.41
N HIS A 23 -7.80 1.98 -7.82
CA HIS A 23 -8.53 1.59 -6.61
C HIS A 23 -8.32 2.53 -5.43
N LEU A 24 -7.10 3.04 -5.25
CA LEU A 24 -6.78 4.02 -4.21
C LEU A 24 -7.42 5.39 -4.47
N LYS A 25 -7.46 5.83 -5.73
CA LYS A 25 -8.16 7.06 -6.12
C LYS A 25 -9.65 7.03 -5.80
N VAL A 26 -10.33 5.91 -6.07
CA VAL A 26 -11.75 5.75 -5.72
C VAL A 26 -11.97 5.88 -4.22
N ARG A 27 -11.02 5.40 -3.41
CA ARG A 27 -11.02 5.55 -1.95
C ARG A 27 -10.68 6.97 -1.46
N ARG A 28 -10.38 7.91 -2.36
CA ARG A 28 -9.99 9.30 -2.04
C ARG A 28 -8.86 9.37 -1.02
N VAL A 29 -7.88 8.47 -1.13
CA VAL A 29 -6.70 8.49 -0.26
C VAL A 29 -5.89 9.77 -0.48
N LYS A 30 -5.27 10.26 0.59
CA LYS A 30 -4.40 11.44 0.59
C LYS A 30 -2.99 11.06 0.98
N GLU A 31 -2.05 11.96 0.74
CA GLU A 31 -0.71 11.84 1.34
C GLU A 31 -0.83 11.71 2.86
N ASN A 32 0.02 10.87 3.45
CA ASN A 32 0.00 10.39 4.84
C ASN A 32 -1.16 9.44 5.19
N SER A 33 -1.96 8.97 4.22
CA SER A 33 -2.95 7.93 4.50
C SER A 33 -2.28 6.57 4.72
N GLU A 34 -2.78 5.84 5.70
CA GLU A 34 -2.32 4.47 5.98
C GLU A 34 -3.03 3.45 5.09
N LEU A 35 -2.26 2.47 4.64
CA LEU A 35 -2.70 1.37 3.79
C LEU A 35 -2.17 0.06 4.33
N ASN A 36 -3.00 -0.97 4.26
CA ASN A 36 -2.60 -2.32 4.61
C ASN A 36 -2.38 -3.13 3.34
N LEU A 37 -1.26 -3.82 3.26
CA LEU A 37 -0.86 -4.67 2.15
C LEU A 37 -0.65 -6.10 2.63
N ARG A 38 -0.95 -7.06 1.75
CA ARG A 38 -0.62 -8.48 1.92
C ARG A 38 0.06 -9.01 0.67
N ASN A 39 1.06 -9.87 0.85
CA ASN A 39 1.79 -10.52 -0.25
C ASN A 39 1.24 -11.91 -0.62
N LEU A 40 0.22 -12.42 0.10
CA LEU A 40 -0.33 -13.79 -0.04
C LEU A 40 0.72 -14.91 -0.02
N GLN A 41 1.96 -14.61 0.37
CA GLN A 41 3.02 -15.59 0.62
C GLN A 41 3.16 -15.82 2.11
N ASP A 42 3.03 -14.75 2.88
CA ASP A 42 3.12 -14.78 4.32
C ASP A 42 1.79 -14.35 4.94
N ASN A 43 1.52 -14.84 6.14
CA ASN A 43 0.32 -14.47 6.91
C ASN A 43 0.47 -13.10 7.61
N PHE A 44 1.42 -12.27 7.15
CA PHE A 44 1.69 -10.94 7.70
C PHE A 44 0.80 -9.87 7.06
N LEU A 45 0.35 -8.93 7.87
CA LEU A 45 -0.29 -7.70 7.42
C LEU A 45 0.75 -6.58 7.44
N TYR A 46 1.06 -6.01 6.29
CA TYR A 46 2.05 -4.95 6.18
C TYR A 46 1.35 -3.59 6.15
N ASN A 47 1.67 -2.72 7.10
CA ASN A 47 1.21 -1.34 7.15
C ASN A 47 2.17 -0.44 6.38
N TYR A 48 1.59 0.42 5.56
CA TYR A 48 2.27 1.39 4.73
C TYR A 48 1.62 2.76 4.88
N THR A 49 2.37 3.82 4.62
CA THR A 49 1.85 5.18 4.49
C THR A 49 2.16 5.76 3.12
N ILE A 50 1.25 6.55 2.58
CA ILE A 50 1.47 7.25 1.31
C ILE A 50 2.40 8.44 1.56
N THR A 51 3.65 8.37 1.12
CA THR A 51 4.60 9.49 1.27
C THR A 51 4.62 10.43 0.09
N ASN A 52 4.23 9.94 -1.09
CA ASN A 52 4.15 10.76 -2.29
C ASN A 52 2.95 10.33 -3.12
N LEU A 53 2.07 11.29 -3.43
CA LEU A 53 0.89 11.04 -4.27
C LEU A 53 1.02 11.84 -5.56
N THR A 54 1.16 11.14 -6.69
CA THR A 54 1.18 11.78 -8.01
C THR A 54 -0.16 11.60 -8.72
N ARG A 55 -0.29 12.20 -9.90
CA ARG A 55 -1.50 12.11 -10.72
C ARG A 55 -1.83 10.67 -11.15
N ASN A 56 -0.82 9.80 -11.32
CA ASN A 56 -0.98 8.46 -11.90
C ASN A 56 -0.31 7.34 -11.09
N SER A 57 0.41 7.70 -10.02
CA SER A 57 1.08 6.76 -9.14
C SER A 57 1.08 7.27 -7.71
N CYS A 58 1.37 6.39 -6.76
CA CYS A 58 1.73 6.79 -5.41
C CYS A 58 2.89 5.95 -4.89
N THR A 59 3.70 6.57 -4.05
CA THR A 59 4.76 5.91 -3.30
C THR A 59 4.26 5.61 -1.91
N LEU A 60 4.36 4.33 -1.56
CA LEU A 60 4.10 3.82 -0.23
C LEU A 60 5.41 3.60 0.48
N LYS A 61 5.48 4.01 1.75
CA LYS A 61 6.60 3.72 2.64
C LYS A 61 6.16 2.72 3.70
N PHE A 62 6.96 1.69 3.90
CA PHE A 62 6.74 0.68 4.93
C PHE A 62 6.78 1.31 6.31
N LEU A 63 5.79 0.98 7.14
CA LEU A 63 5.71 1.41 8.53
C LEU A 63 6.02 0.26 9.47
N ASN A 64 5.24 -0.80 9.39
CA ASN A 64 5.38 -1.97 10.24
C ASN A 64 4.67 -3.16 9.61
N LYS A 65 4.93 -4.36 10.13
CA LYS A 65 4.15 -5.55 9.82
C LYS A 65 3.62 -6.15 11.10
N LYS A 66 2.40 -6.66 11.05
CA LYS A 66 1.78 -7.42 12.14
C LYS A 66 1.67 -8.87 11.73
N SER A 67 2.17 -9.76 12.58
CA SER A 67 1.81 -11.19 12.52
C SER A 67 0.41 -11.33 13.06
N GLN A 68 -0.47 -11.93 12.27
CA GLN A 68 -1.79 -12.32 12.75
C GLN A 68 -1.76 -13.77 13.20
#